data_AF-R9MEZ6-F1
#
_entry.id   AF-R9MEZ6-F1
#
_cell.length_a   1.000
_cell.length_b   1.000
_cell.length_c   1.000
_cell.angle_alpha   90.00
_cell.angle_beta   90.00
_cell.angle_gamma   90.00
#
_symmetry.space_group_name_H-M   'P 1'
#
loop_
_entity.id
_entity.type
_entity.pdbx_description
1 polymer ?
#
loop_
_entity_poly.entity_id
_entity_poly.type
_entity_poly.pdbx_seq_one_letter_code
_entity_poly.pdbx_strand_id
1 'polypeptide(L)'
;MRNKYGIGFLSVVLILALAVTFACQYSYRAARRKLEARLLAVEEVKKAQAEETVTADGHALKEDCYYLKNVNGYVVVFLSDKKTAYEYTDILCEELPEAVREEIANGKYIENQEELYGFLENYSS
;
A
#
# COMPACT_ATOMS: atom_id res chain seq x y z
N MET A 1 15.39 -21.13 57.70
CA MET A 1 16.22 -21.82 56.67
C MET A 1 16.54 -20.81 55.59
N ARG A 2 17.83 -20.63 55.24
CA ARG A 2 18.33 -19.45 54.52
C ARG A 2 18.63 -19.82 53.06
N ASN A 3 17.73 -19.48 52.13
CA ASN A 3 17.86 -19.81 50.70
C ASN A 3 19.02 -19.01 50.07
N LYS A 4 20.18 -19.65 49.92
CA LYS A 4 21.40 -19.06 49.30
C LYS A 4 21.42 -19.19 47.77
N TYR A 5 20.39 -19.75 47.16
CA TYR A 5 20.35 -20.07 45.71
C TYR A 5 19.47 -19.13 44.87
N GLY A 6 18.78 -18.18 45.49
CA GLY A 6 17.83 -17.29 44.80
C GLY A 6 18.50 -16.34 43.79
N ILE A 7 19.71 -15.86 44.09
CA ILE A 7 20.40 -14.84 43.27
C ILE A 7 21.04 -15.48 42.02
N GLY A 8 21.64 -16.67 42.16
CA GLY A 8 22.24 -17.39 41.04
C GLY A 8 21.20 -17.86 40.03
N PHE A 9 20.07 -18.40 40.50
CA PHE A 9 18.97 -18.81 39.62
C PHE A 9 18.39 -17.63 38.83
N LEU A 10 18.21 -16.48 39.49
CA LEU A 10 17.78 -15.24 38.82
C LEU A 10 18.75 -14.78 37.73
N SER A 11 20.06 -14.86 37.98
CA SER A 11 21.05 -14.48 36.96
C SER A 11 21.02 -15.39 35.72
N VAL A 12 20.80 -16.70 35.89
CA VAL A 12 20.72 -17.65 34.77
C VAL A 12 19.45 -17.40 33.95
N VAL A 13 18.31 -17.15 34.61
CA VAL A 13 17.05 -16.80 33.93
C VAL A 13 17.17 -15.49 33.16
N LEU A 14 17.86 -14.49 33.72
CA LEU A 14 18.10 -13.21 33.06
C LEU A 14 18.96 -13.37 31.79
N ILE A 15 20.02 -14.17 31.86
CA ILE A 15 20.91 -14.44 30.72
C ILE A 15 20.16 -15.20 29.61
N LEU A 16 19.32 -16.18 29.98
CA LEU A 16 18.48 -16.90 29.00
C LEU A 16 17.47 -15.98 28.33
N ALA A 17 16.81 -15.08 29.07
CA ALA A 17 15.89 -14.10 28.51
C ALA A 17 16.60 -13.14 27.54
N LEU A 18 17.80 -12.67 27.89
CA LEU A 18 18.61 -11.83 27.01
C LEU A 18 19.04 -12.58 25.75
N ALA A 19 19.45 -13.86 25.85
CA ALA A 19 19.80 -14.67 24.68
C ALA A 19 18.61 -14.89 23.73
N VAL A 20 17.40 -15.12 24.26
CA VAL A 20 16.18 -15.27 23.46
C VAL A 20 15.82 -13.96 22.76
N THR A 21 15.88 -12.82 23.47
CA THR A 21 15.64 -11.51 22.83
C THR A 21 16.67 -11.18 21.76
N PHE A 22 17.95 -11.53 21.96
CA PHE A 22 19.01 -11.30 20.99
C PHE A 22 18.84 -12.19 19.74
N ALA A 23 18.48 -13.46 19.93
CA ALA A 23 18.17 -14.37 18.83
C ALA A 23 16.95 -13.88 18.03
N CYS A 24 15.91 -13.42 18.71
CA CYS A 24 14.72 -12.86 18.08
C CYS A 24 15.01 -11.56 17.34
N GLN A 25 15.83 -10.65 17.89
CA GLN A 25 16.25 -9.44 17.20
C GLN A 25 17.14 -9.73 15.99
N TYR A 26 18.01 -10.74 16.08
CA TYR A 26 18.87 -11.17 14.99
C TYR A 26 18.07 -11.74 13.82
N SER A 27 17.08 -12.61 14.09
CA SER A 27 16.16 -13.10 13.06
C SER A 27 15.29 -11.98 12.47
N TYR A 28 14.86 -11.02 13.31
CA TYR A 28 14.06 -9.89 12.85
C TYR A 28 14.84 -8.92 11.94
N ARG A 29 16.14 -8.73 12.19
CA ARG A 29 17.04 -7.97 11.32
C ARG A 29 17.22 -8.63 9.95
N ALA A 30 17.23 -9.96 9.86
CA ALA A 30 17.33 -10.67 8.59
C ALA A 30 16.05 -10.54 7.74
N ALA A 31 14.87 -10.48 8.38
CA ALA A 31 13.59 -10.27 7.69
C ALA A 31 13.44 -8.83 7.16
N ARG A 32 13.87 -7.81 7.94
CA ARG A 32 13.75 -6.40 7.54
C ARG A 32 14.61 -6.00 6.33
N ARG A 33 15.77 -6.63 6.13
CA ARG A 33 16.65 -6.34 4.96
C ARG A 33 15.97 -6.62 3.62
N LYS A 34 15.10 -7.64 3.53
CA LYS A 34 14.36 -7.93 2.30
C LYS A 34 13.28 -6.88 2.01
N LEU A 35 12.70 -6.29 3.06
CA LEU A 35 11.71 -5.23 2.91
C LEU A 35 12.39 -3.91 2.52
N GLU A 36 13.47 -3.54 3.19
CA GLU A 36 14.24 -2.32 2.87
C GLU A 36 14.85 -2.40 1.47
N ALA A 37 15.41 -3.55 1.05
CA ALA A 37 15.91 -3.72 -0.31
C ALA A 37 14.80 -3.63 -1.38
N ARG A 38 13.59 -4.13 -1.08
CA ARG A 38 12.42 -3.97 -1.97
C ARG A 38 11.93 -2.53 -2.03
N LEU A 39 11.92 -1.82 -0.90
CA LEU A 39 11.53 -0.41 -0.85
C LEU A 39 12.53 0.47 -1.60
N LEU A 40 13.84 0.24 -1.42
CA LEU A 40 14.88 0.94 -2.15
C LEU A 40 14.83 0.63 -3.65
N ALA A 41 14.58 -0.63 -4.05
CA ALA A 41 14.41 -0.96 -5.47
C ALA A 41 13.16 -0.31 -6.08
N VAL A 42 12.05 -0.21 -5.33
CA VAL A 42 10.85 0.52 -5.75
C VAL A 42 11.12 2.03 -5.82
N GLU A 43 11.93 2.57 -4.91
CA GLU A 43 12.31 3.98 -4.91
C GLU A 43 13.29 4.33 -6.04
N GLU A 44 14.26 3.46 -6.35
CA GLU A 44 15.15 3.59 -7.50
C GLU A 44 14.36 3.50 -8.81
N VAL A 45 13.42 2.55 -8.94
CA VAL A 45 12.53 2.49 -10.11
C VAL A 45 11.64 3.74 -10.20
N LYS A 46 11.13 4.25 -9.08
CA LYS A 46 10.33 5.48 -9.05
C LYS A 46 11.15 6.72 -9.41
N LYS A 47 12.41 6.81 -8.98
CA LYS A 47 13.32 7.90 -9.34
C LYS A 47 13.77 7.82 -10.78
N ALA A 48 14.10 6.63 -11.28
CA ALA A 48 14.43 6.43 -12.69
C ALA A 48 13.26 6.78 -13.60
N GLN A 49 12.03 6.35 -13.26
CA GLN A 49 10.83 6.75 -13.99
C GLN A 49 10.54 8.25 -13.88
N ALA A 50 10.77 8.87 -12.71
CA ALA A 50 10.56 10.31 -12.53
C ALA A 50 11.59 11.15 -13.34
N GLU A 51 12.86 10.73 -13.38
CA GLU A 51 13.88 11.39 -14.21
C GLU A 51 13.64 11.16 -15.71
N GLU A 52 13.15 9.99 -16.11
CA GLU A 52 12.79 9.68 -17.50
C GLU A 52 11.52 10.44 -17.96
N THR A 53 10.67 10.90 -17.05
CA THR A 53 9.47 11.69 -17.37
C THR A 53 9.70 13.20 -17.51
N VAL A 54 10.92 13.72 -17.35
CA VAL A 54 11.22 15.16 -17.51
C VAL A 54 11.60 15.54 -18.96
N THR A 55 11.77 14.57 -19.87
CA THR A 55 11.87 14.89 -21.31
C THR A 55 10.49 15.09 -21.90
N ALA A 56 10.21 16.35 -22.26
CA ALA A 56 9.08 16.78 -23.04
C ALA A 56 8.99 16.00 -24.36
N ASP A 57 8.20 14.93 -24.36
CA ASP A 57 7.69 14.31 -25.58
C ASP A 57 6.28 13.82 -25.30
N GLY A 58 5.34 14.25 -26.15
CA GLY A 58 3.97 13.80 -26.17
C GLY A 58 3.91 12.32 -26.53
N HIS A 59 4.22 11.46 -25.56
CA HIS A 59 3.94 10.06 -25.64
C HIS A 59 2.47 9.86 -25.29
N ALA A 60 1.64 9.72 -26.33
CA ALA A 60 0.35 9.06 -26.26
C ALA A 60 0.59 7.61 -25.76
N LEU A 61 0.75 7.47 -24.44
CA LEU A 61 0.85 6.20 -23.75
C LEU A 61 -0.54 5.58 -23.76
N LYS A 62 -0.76 4.76 -24.79
CA LYS A 62 -1.72 3.66 -24.86
C LYS A 62 -2.82 3.69 -23.80
N GLU A 63 -3.99 4.12 -24.26
CA GLU A 63 -5.32 3.80 -23.73
C GLU A 63 -5.53 4.28 -22.29
N ASP A 64 -6.24 5.41 -22.17
CA ASP A 64 -6.64 6.09 -20.95
C ASP A 64 -7.52 5.19 -20.07
N CYS A 65 -6.90 4.22 -19.42
CA CYS A 65 -7.56 3.36 -18.45
C CYS A 65 -7.52 4.00 -17.06
N TYR A 66 -8.61 3.79 -16.32
CA TYR A 66 -8.85 4.37 -15.01
C TYR A 66 -9.08 3.31 -13.97
N TYR A 67 -8.80 3.65 -12.71
CA TYR A 67 -9.06 2.79 -11.58
C TYR A 67 -9.86 3.52 -10.52
N LEU A 68 -10.99 2.95 -10.10
CA LEU A 68 -11.81 3.51 -9.04
C LEU A 68 -11.49 2.80 -7.73
N LYS A 69 -11.24 3.59 -6.68
CA LYS A 69 -10.95 3.07 -5.34
C LYS A 69 -11.71 3.88 -4.29
N ASN A 70 -12.01 3.23 -3.18
CA ASN A 70 -12.50 3.90 -2.00
C ASN A 70 -11.34 4.59 -1.27
N VAL A 71 -11.45 5.91 -1.08
CA VAL A 71 -10.56 6.71 -0.25
C VAL A 71 -11.42 7.48 0.73
N ASN A 72 -11.27 7.19 2.02
CA ASN A 72 -12.00 7.85 3.12
C ASN A 72 -13.53 7.81 2.96
N GLY A 73 -14.09 6.76 2.36
CA GLY A 73 -15.53 6.61 2.16
C GLY A 73 -16.04 7.17 0.83
N TYR A 74 -15.18 7.80 0.04
CA TYR A 74 -15.52 8.38 -1.26
C TYR A 74 -14.87 7.62 -2.40
N VAL A 75 -15.50 7.65 -3.57
CA VAL A 75 -14.90 7.12 -4.79
C VAL A 75 -13.88 8.12 -5.34
N VAL A 76 -12.65 7.66 -5.56
CA VAL A 76 -11.59 8.44 -6.21
C VAL A 76 -11.13 7.71 -7.45
N VAL A 77 -11.01 8.47 -8.54
CA VAL A 77 -10.54 7.99 -9.84
C VAL A 77 -9.03 8.17 -9.89
N PHE A 78 -8.31 7.10 -10.22
CA PHE A 78 -6.87 7.09 -10.42
C PHE A 78 -6.53 6.84 -11.88
N LEU A 79 -5.40 7.39 -12.32
CA LEU A 79 -4.80 7.05 -13.61
C LEU A 79 -4.29 5.59 -13.63
N SER A 80 -3.79 5.15 -14.79
CA SER A 80 -3.26 3.81 -15.03
C SER A 80 -2.17 3.37 -14.04
N ASP A 81 -1.46 4.33 -13.42
CA ASP A 81 -0.44 4.09 -12.39
C ASP A 81 -1.00 3.70 -11.00
N LYS A 82 -2.33 3.76 -10.82
CA LYS A 82 -3.07 3.47 -9.58
C LYS A 82 -2.69 4.33 -8.38
N LYS A 83 -1.96 5.43 -8.60
CA LYS A 83 -1.35 6.29 -7.58
C LYS A 83 -1.70 7.75 -7.77
N THR A 84 -1.66 8.23 -9.01
CA THR A 84 -2.02 9.61 -9.34
C THR A 84 -3.53 9.71 -9.41
N ALA A 85 -4.10 10.50 -8.51
CA ALA A 85 -5.53 10.80 -8.55
C ALA A 85 -5.83 11.63 -9.81
N TYR A 86 -6.73 11.13 -10.63
CA TYR A 86 -7.29 11.83 -11.77
C TYR A 86 -8.39 12.78 -11.31
N GLU A 87 -9.34 12.28 -10.51
CA GLU A 87 -10.50 13.03 -10.05
C GLU A 87 -10.96 12.53 -8.67
N TYR A 88 -11.31 13.49 -7.81
CA TYR A 88 -11.97 13.23 -6.54
C TYR A 88 -13.46 13.45 -6.74
N THR A 89 -14.26 12.43 -6.44
CA THR A 89 -15.71 12.51 -6.60
C THR A 89 -16.36 12.59 -5.22
N ASP A 90 -17.51 13.26 -5.15
CA ASP A 90 -18.32 13.32 -3.92
C ASP A 90 -19.23 12.09 -3.74
N ILE A 91 -19.05 11.06 -4.58
CA ILE A 91 -19.84 9.83 -4.55
C ILE A 91 -19.43 8.99 -3.32
N LEU A 92 -20.37 8.79 -2.41
CA LEU A 92 -20.20 7.98 -1.21
C LEU A 92 -20.21 6.49 -1.58
N CYS A 93 -19.18 5.75 -1.18
CA CYS A 93 -19.10 4.31 -1.40
C CYS A 93 -20.23 3.52 -0.70
N GLU A 94 -20.83 4.08 0.35
CA GLU A 94 -21.95 3.46 1.08
C GLU A 94 -23.25 3.50 0.29
N GLU A 95 -23.44 4.52 -0.55
CA GLU A 95 -24.63 4.69 -1.40
C GLU A 95 -24.60 3.78 -2.64
N LEU A 96 -23.42 3.23 -2.95
CA LEU A 96 -23.25 2.29 -4.05
C LEU A 96 -23.80 0.89 -3.70
N PRO A 97 -24.36 0.19 -4.70
CA PRO A 97 -24.74 -1.22 -4.57
C PRO A 97 -23.57 -2.07 -4.07
N GLU A 98 -23.86 -3.09 -3.26
CA GLU A 98 -22.86 -3.93 -2.61
C GLU A 98 -21.86 -4.54 -3.62
N ALA A 99 -22.35 -5.01 -4.76
CA ALA A 99 -21.51 -5.53 -5.85
C ALA A 99 -20.49 -4.49 -6.38
N VAL A 100 -20.93 -3.25 -6.58
CA VAL A 100 -20.06 -2.16 -7.07
C VAL A 100 -19.05 -1.76 -5.99
N ARG A 101 -19.47 -1.78 -4.73
CA ARG A 101 -18.59 -1.49 -3.59
C ARG A 101 -17.45 -2.50 -3.48
N GLU A 102 -17.75 -3.79 -3.68
CA GLU A 102 -16.73 -4.85 -3.74
C GLU A 102 -15.77 -4.66 -4.92
N GLU A 103 -16.28 -4.32 -6.11
CA GLU A 103 -15.44 -4.03 -7.27
C GLU A 103 -14.48 -2.85 -7.00
N ILE A 104 -14.99 -1.75 -6.41
CA ILE A 104 -14.19 -0.58 -6.06
C ILE A 104 -13.18 -0.91 -4.95
N ALA A 105 -13.54 -1.75 -3.97
CA ALA A 105 -12.60 -2.22 -2.95
C ALA A 105 -11.45 -3.03 -3.55
N ASN A 106 -11.71 -3.78 -4.62
CA ASN A 106 -10.69 -4.51 -5.38
C ASN A 106 -9.93 -3.64 -6.40
N GLY A 107 -10.30 -2.37 -6.55
CA GLY A 107 -9.74 -1.44 -7.52
C GLY A 107 -10.33 -1.67 -8.91
N LYS A 108 -11.60 -1.30 -9.08
CA LYS A 108 -12.38 -1.43 -10.32
C LYS A 108 -11.61 -0.81 -11.48
N TYR A 109 -11.39 -1.60 -12.52
CA TYR A 109 -10.77 -1.17 -13.78
C TYR A 109 -11.83 -0.61 -14.72
N ILE A 110 -11.50 0.48 -15.39
CA ILE A 110 -12.28 1.04 -16.49
C ILE A 110 -11.33 1.29 -17.66
N GLU A 111 -11.72 0.84 -18.85
CA GLU A 111 -10.83 0.81 -20.02
C GLU A 111 -10.63 2.18 -20.66
N ASN A 112 -11.69 3.02 -20.66
CA ASN A 112 -11.70 4.29 -21.37
C ASN A 112 -12.51 5.37 -20.63
N GLN A 113 -12.36 6.61 -21.08
CA GLN A 113 -12.96 7.78 -20.44
C GLN A 113 -14.50 7.84 -20.60
N GLU A 114 -15.04 7.28 -21.69
CA GLU A 114 -16.50 7.23 -21.92
C GLU A 114 -17.18 6.32 -20.89
N GLU A 115 -16.64 5.13 -20.64
CA GLU A 115 -17.11 4.24 -19.59
C GLU A 115 -16.95 4.84 -18.19
N LEU A 116 -15.87 5.60 -17.97
CA LEU A 116 -15.65 6.29 -16.70
C LEU A 116 -16.78 7.29 -16.45
N TYR A 117 -17.04 8.19 -17.40
CA TYR A 117 -18.11 9.18 -17.23
C TYR A 117 -19.48 8.53 -17.19
N GLY A 118 -19.75 7.51 -18.01
CA GLY A 118 -20.99 6.75 -17.92
C GLY A 118 -21.18 6.09 -16.55
N PHE A 119 -20.10 5.60 -15.93
CA PHE A 119 -20.15 5.13 -14.55
C PHE A 119 -20.45 6.27 -13.58
N LEU A 120 -19.73 7.38 -13.66
CA LEU A 120 -19.88 8.51 -12.75
C LEU A 120 -21.28 9.15 -12.84
N GLU A 121 -21.84 9.33 -14.05
CA GLU A 121 -23.19 9.88 -14.25
C GLU A 121 -24.29 9.05 -13.58
N ASN A 122 -24.14 7.72 -13.56
CA ASN A 122 -25.12 6.84 -12.92
C ASN A 122 -25.17 7.00 -11.39
N TYR A 123 -24.12 7.54 -10.78
CA TYR A 123 -23.99 7.66 -9.32
C TYR A 123 -23.69 9.08 -8.84
N SER A 124 -23.60 10.05 -9.76
CA SER A 124 -23.51 11.48 -9.50
C SER A 124 -24.94 12.03 -9.45
N SER A 125 -25.50 12.13 -8.25
CA SER A 125 -26.84 12.68 -7.97
C SER A 125 -26.76 13.94 -7.13
#